data_AF-A0A0H3HEB2-F1
#
_entry.id   AF-A0A0H3HEB2-F1
#
_cell.length_a   1.000
_cell.length_b   1.000
_cell.length_c   1.000
_cell.angle_alpha   90.00
_cell.angle_beta   90.00
_cell.angle_gamma   90.00
#
_symmetry.space_group_name_H-M   'P 1'
#
loop_
_entity.id
_entity.type
_entity.pdbx_description
1 polymer ?
#
loop_
_entity_poly.entity_id
_entity_poly.type
_entity_poly.pdbx_seq_one_letter_code
_entity_poly.pdbx_strand_id
1 'polypeptide(L)'
;MSVITARVIGSACEGSLSDRACYEVGTSRLTIRSTCCSICFFSLIQYITSRMPLLQSRLEEVNAMAALGELPDMEISDKGGVKVSPLDNCVPVQVSQLPELVYSMLPHPKITEILDEVNSWTTFTRHFSHIKNDITHPDTRLLLTTILANGVNIGLTKSPGSTKSSLEDIQPWYIRDETYSAALAELVNAHG
;
A
#
# COMPACT_ATOMS: atom_id res chain seq x y z
N MET A 1 9.73 27.48 -37.80
CA MET A 1 10.75 26.46 -37.47
C MET A 1 11.51 26.96 -36.27
N SER A 2 11.15 26.50 -35.07
CA SER A 2 11.89 26.83 -33.86
C SER A 2 12.51 25.55 -33.36
N VAL A 3 13.81 25.40 -33.63
CA VAL A 3 14.64 24.35 -33.03
C VAL A 3 14.91 24.80 -31.60
N ILE A 4 14.32 24.10 -30.62
CA ILE A 4 14.68 24.29 -29.21
C ILE A 4 15.83 23.32 -28.93
N THR A 5 17.05 23.83 -28.94
CA THR A 5 18.26 23.14 -28.50
C THR A 5 18.25 23.08 -26.98
N ALA A 6 18.02 21.91 -26.39
CA ALA A 6 18.21 21.69 -24.96
C ALA A 6 19.62 21.14 -24.72
N ARG A 7 20.43 21.87 -23.96
CA ARG A 7 21.76 21.44 -23.49
C ARG A 7 21.59 20.85 -22.09
N VAL A 8 22.07 19.63 -21.89
CA VAL A 8 22.09 18.96 -20.57
C VAL A 8 23.07 19.72 -19.67
N ILE A 9 22.57 20.28 -18.57
CA ILE A 9 23.39 20.80 -17.47
C ILE A 9 22.91 20.09 -16.20
N GLY A 10 23.67 19.09 -15.75
CA GLY A 10 23.44 18.41 -14.46
C GLY A 10 22.29 17.39 -14.42
N SER A 11 22.18 16.71 -13.27
CA SER A 11 21.29 15.57 -12.99
C SER A 11 19.96 15.95 -12.31
N ALA A 12 19.52 17.21 -12.38
CA ALA A 12 18.30 17.65 -11.70
C ALA A 12 17.32 18.28 -12.69
N CYS A 13 16.13 17.70 -12.78
CA CYS A 13 14.96 18.41 -13.28
C CYS A 13 14.41 19.24 -12.12
N GLU A 14 14.68 20.54 -12.07
CA GLU A 14 13.96 21.44 -11.17
C GLU A 14 12.62 21.83 -11.81
N GLY A 15 11.54 21.31 -11.25
CA GLY A 15 10.17 21.59 -11.63
C GLY A 15 9.24 20.61 -10.92
N SER A 16 8.45 21.09 -9.96
CA SER A 16 7.49 20.28 -9.23
C SER A 16 6.38 19.81 -10.18
N LEU A 17 6.54 18.62 -10.74
CA LEU A 17 5.45 17.91 -11.39
C LEU A 17 4.87 16.94 -10.36
N SER A 18 3.63 17.20 -9.94
CA SER A 18 2.88 16.24 -9.11
C SER A 18 2.82 14.89 -9.83
N ASP A 19 3.05 13.80 -9.11
CA ASP A 19 3.10 12.39 -9.55
C ASP A 19 2.05 11.94 -10.59
N ARG A 20 0.93 12.66 -10.73
CA ARG A 20 -0.19 12.35 -11.63
C ARG A 20 0.17 12.29 -13.12
N ALA A 21 1.16 13.05 -13.60
CA ALA A 21 1.41 13.10 -15.05
C ALA A 21 2.08 11.83 -15.62
N CYS A 22 2.70 11.00 -14.78
CA CYS A 22 3.37 9.78 -15.23
C CYS A 22 2.51 8.50 -15.05
N TYR A 23 1.51 8.52 -14.16
CA TYR A 23 0.75 7.33 -13.80
C TYR A 23 -0.35 6.95 -14.83
N GLU A 24 -0.91 7.92 -15.56
CA GLU A 24 -1.98 7.66 -16.53
C GLU A 24 -1.52 6.96 -17.83
N VAL A 25 -0.21 6.84 -18.07
CA VAL A 25 0.31 6.13 -19.25
C VAL A 25 0.43 4.65 -18.93
N GLY A 26 -0.71 3.95 -19.03
CA GLY A 26 -0.79 2.50 -19.00
C GLY A 26 0.32 1.86 -19.83
N THR A 27 0.96 0.86 -19.23
CA THR A 27 2.23 0.19 -19.62
C THR A 27 2.26 -0.47 -21.00
N SER A 28 1.26 -0.26 -21.86
CA SER A 28 1.19 -0.90 -23.18
C SER A 28 1.56 0.01 -24.35
N ARG A 29 1.53 1.35 -24.21
CA ARG A 29 2.02 2.29 -25.24
C ARG A 29 2.48 3.61 -24.63
N LEU A 30 3.74 3.66 -24.17
CA LEU A 30 4.43 4.93 -23.92
C LEU A 30 4.63 5.67 -25.25
N THR A 31 3.68 6.52 -25.61
CA THR A 31 3.83 7.42 -26.75
C THR A 31 4.55 8.67 -26.24
N ILE A 32 5.86 8.73 -26.45
CA ILE A 32 6.74 9.82 -25.99
C ILE A 32 6.33 11.12 -26.70
N ARG A 33 5.42 11.89 -26.09
CA ARG A 33 5.01 13.22 -26.58
C ARG A 33 5.59 14.37 -25.74
N SER A 34 6.27 14.09 -24.64
CA SER A 34 6.91 15.07 -23.75
C SER A 34 8.31 14.64 -23.36
N THR A 35 9.25 15.58 -23.30
CA THR A 35 10.64 15.38 -22.89
C THR A 35 10.77 14.82 -21.46
N CYS A 36 9.83 15.17 -20.57
CA CYS A 36 9.81 14.69 -19.18
C CYS A 36 9.44 13.18 -19.08
N CYS A 37 8.54 12.71 -19.94
CA CYS A 37 8.16 11.28 -20.00
C CYS A 37 9.32 10.41 -20.51
N SER A 38 10.14 10.96 -21.42
CA SER A 38 11.38 10.30 -21.89
C SER A 38 12.41 10.14 -20.76
N ILE A 39 12.56 11.15 -19.90
CA ILE A 39 13.49 11.12 -18.75
C ILE A 39 13.03 10.11 -17.70
N CYS A 40 11.74 10.07 -17.36
CA CYS A 40 11.18 9.11 -16.40
C CYS A 40 11.33 7.66 -16.92
N PHE A 41 11.07 7.43 -18.20
CA PHE A 41 11.27 6.12 -18.82
C PHE A 41 12.75 5.70 -18.82
N PHE A 42 13.66 6.62 -19.14
CA PHE A 42 15.10 6.35 -19.12
C PHE A 42 15.62 6.06 -17.71
N SER A 43 15.14 6.80 -16.70
CA SER A 43 15.47 6.58 -15.29
C SER A 43 15.01 5.21 -14.79
N LEU A 44 13.78 4.80 -15.14
CA LEU A 44 13.27 3.47 -14.79
C LEU A 44 14.07 2.35 -15.47
N ILE A 45 14.35 2.47 -16.76
CA ILE A 45 15.16 1.46 -17.48
C ILE A 45 16.56 1.37 -16.91
N GLN A 46 17.18 2.51 -16.57
CA GLN A 46 18.49 2.54 -15.93
C GLN A 46 18.45 1.88 -14.54
N TYR A 47 17.42 2.17 -13.73
CA TYR A 47 17.21 1.53 -12.44
C TYR A 47 17.05 0.02 -12.58
N ILE A 48 16.13 -0.45 -13.42
CA ILE A 48 15.89 -1.88 -13.65
C ILE A 48 17.19 -2.57 -14.12
N THR A 49 17.85 -1.99 -15.11
CA THR A 49 19.11 -2.52 -15.66
C THR A 49 20.21 -2.58 -14.60
N SER A 50 20.28 -1.58 -13.70
CA SER A 50 21.26 -1.56 -12.60
C SER A 50 20.96 -2.59 -11.50
N ARG A 51 19.68 -2.90 -11.26
CA ARG A 51 19.23 -3.82 -10.20
C ARG A 51 19.17 -5.27 -10.66
N MET A 52 19.04 -5.51 -11.97
CA MET A 52 18.94 -6.85 -12.54
C MET A 52 20.14 -7.75 -12.21
N PRO A 53 21.40 -7.29 -12.29
CA PRO A 53 22.56 -8.10 -11.91
C PRO A 53 22.57 -8.46 -10.43
N LEU A 54 22.16 -7.52 -9.56
CA LEU A 54 22.05 -7.78 -8.12
C LEU A 54 20.98 -8.83 -7.83
N LEU A 55 19.80 -8.69 -8.45
CA LEU A 55 18.71 -9.67 -8.30
C LEU A 55 19.16 -11.06 -8.77
N GLN A 56 19.80 -11.14 -9.93
CA GLN A 56 20.31 -12.39 -10.47
C GLN A 56 21.34 -13.02 -9.52
N SER A 57 22.32 -12.26 -9.05
CA SER A 57 23.33 -12.75 -8.11
C SER A 57 22.72 -13.27 -6.81
N ARG A 58 21.72 -12.57 -6.25
CA ARG A 58 21.02 -13.04 -5.04
C ARG A 58 20.17 -14.28 -5.27
N LEU A 59 19.53 -14.40 -6.44
CA LEU A 59 18.79 -15.61 -6.80
C LEU A 59 19.71 -16.81 -6.99
N GLU A 60 20.88 -16.62 -7.60
CA GLU A 60 21.89 -17.67 -7.74
C GLU A 60 22.40 -18.15 -6.36
N GLU A 61 22.67 -17.21 -5.44
CA GLU A 61 23.06 -17.49 -4.05
C GLU A 61 21.97 -18.30 -3.31
N VAL A 62 20.72 -17.82 -3.35
CA VAL A 62 19.57 -18.51 -2.72
C VAL A 62 19.32 -19.88 -3.35
N ASN A 63 19.44 -20.02 -4.67
CA ASN A 63 19.26 -21.30 -5.36
C ASN A 63 20.35 -22.31 -4.98
N ALA A 64 21.59 -21.86 -4.82
CA ALA A 64 22.68 -22.71 -4.33
C ALA A 64 22.42 -23.19 -2.89
N MET A 65 22.04 -22.28 -1.98
CA MET A 65 21.67 -22.63 -0.60
C MET A 65 20.45 -23.55 -0.56
N ALA A 66 19.45 -23.32 -1.40
CA ALA A 66 18.27 -24.17 -1.51
C ALA A 66 18.62 -25.60 -1.94
N ALA A 67 19.49 -25.74 -2.96
CA ALA A 67 19.94 -27.04 -3.44
C ALA A 67 20.74 -27.83 -2.39
N LEU A 68 21.43 -27.12 -1.48
CA LEU A 68 22.16 -27.71 -0.36
C LEU A 68 21.28 -27.90 0.90
N GLY A 69 20.04 -27.38 0.91
CA GLY A 69 19.18 -27.40 2.08
C GLY A 69 19.64 -26.47 3.22
N GLU A 70 20.44 -25.45 2.90
CA GLU A 70 21.07 -24.53 3.87
C GLU A 70 20.30 -23.21 4.02
N LEU A 71 19.09 -23.11 3.48
CA LEU A 71 18.28 -21.91 3.62
C LEU A 71 17.85 -21.71 5.09
N PRO A 72 18.11 -20.54 5.69
CA PRO A 72 17.67 -20.24 7.03
C PRO A 72 16.15 -20.16 7.07
N ASP A 73 15.54 -20.85 8.05
CA ASP A 73 14.10 -20.84 8.31
C ASP A 73 13.21 -21.19 7.10
N MET A 74 13.75 -21.85 6.07
CA MET A 74 13.01 -22.12 4.84
C MET A 74 13.46 -23.43 4.18
N GLU A 75 12.51 -24.25 3.77
CA GLU A 75 12.73 -25.48 3.01
C GLU A 75 11.98 -25.38 1.68
N ILE A 76 12.66 -25.68 0.57
CA ILE A 76 12.03 -25.84 -0.75
C ILE A 76 11.81 -27.34 -0.98
N SER A 77 10.56 -27.76 -1.03
CA SER A 77 10.19 -29.15 -1.32
C SER A 77 10.34 -29.44 -2.82
N ASP A 78 10.72 -30.68 -3.16
CA ASP A 78 10.80 -31.20 -4.54
C ASP A 78 9.50 -31.03 -5.36
N LYS A 79 8.35 -30.84 -4.69
CA LYS A 79 7.06 -30.56 -5.33
C LYS A 79 6.84 -29.07 -5.66
N GLY A 80 7.86 -28.22 -5.51
CA GLY A 80 7.80 -26.78 -5.75
C GLY A 80 7.14 -25.98 -4.63
N GLY A 81 6.95 -26.57 -3.45
CA GLY A 81 6.37 -25.89 -2.29
C GLY A 81 7.46 -25.22 -1.44
N VAL A 82 7.25 -23.97 -1.05
CA VAL A 82 8.08 -23.28 -0.05
C VAL A 82 7.46 -23.46 1.33
N LYS A 83 8.23 -23.98 2.27
CA LYS A 83 7.85 -24.09 3.67
C LYS A 83 8.75 -23.14 4.46
N VAL A 84 8.14 -22.17 5.14
CA VAL A 84 8.85 -21.27 6.06
C VAL A 84 8.68 -21.84 7.47
N SER A 85 9.78 -22.03 8.17
CA SER A 85 9.80 -22.42 9.57
C SER A 85 9.10 -21.32 10.39
N PRO A 86 8.15 -21.68 11.28
CA PRO A 86 7.57 -20.72 12.19
C PRO A 86 8.68 -20.05 13.02
N LEU A 87 8.55 -18.74 13.24
CA LEU A 87 9.46 -18.04 14.16
C LEU A 87 9.31 -18.62 15.56
N ASP A 88 10.42 -19.03 16.16
CA ASP A 88 10.43 -19.43 17.56
C ASP A 88 10.14 -18.24 18.46
N ASN A 89 9.32 -18.45 19.47
CA ASN A 89 9.00 -17.41 20.43
C ASN A 89 10.22 -17.12 21.30
N CYS A 90 10.94 -16.04 21.00
CA CYS A 90 12.10 -15.58 21.77
C CYS A 90 11.76 -15.01 23.16
N VAL A 91 10.49 -15.05 23.60
CA VAL A 91 10.05 -14.54 24.90
C VAL A 91 10.41 -15.56 25.99
N PRO A 92 11.23 -15.20 27.00
CA PRO A 92 11.52 -16.08 28.12
C PRO A 92 10.25 -16.52 28.85
N VAL A 93 10.17 -17.80 29.25
CA VAL A 93 8.97 -18.40 29.86
C VAL A 93 8.50 -17.60 31.10
N GLN A 94 9.44 -16.99 31.82
CA GLN A 94 9.19 -16.19 33.03
C GLN A 94 8.32 -14.95 32.75
N VAL A 95 8.34 -14.40 31.54
CA VAL A 95 7.56 -13.21 31.12
C VAL A 95 6.46 -13.54 30.11
N SER A 96 6.26 -14.82 29.79
CA SER A 96 5.23 -15.27 28.84
C SER A 96 3.80 -14.85 29.20
N GLN A 97 3.50 -14.67 30.50
CA GLN A 97 2.18 -14.27 31.01
C GLN A 97 1.97 -12.75 31.04
N LEU A 98 3.04 -11.96 30.90
CA LEU A 98 2.97 -10.51 31.00
C LEU A 98 2.11 -9.85 29.91
N PRO A 99 2.17 -10.28 28.63
CA PRO A 99 1.33 -9.71 27.59
C PRO A 99 -0.16 -9.87 27.90
N GLU A 100 -0.59 -11.06 28.30
CA GLU A 100 -2.00 -11.33 28.62
C GLU A 100 -2.47 -10.47 29.79
N LEU A 101 -1.65 -10.34 30.83
CA LEU A 101 -1.94 -9.46 31.97
C LEU A 101 -2.06 -7.99 31.53
N VAL A 102 -1.11 -7.48 30.73
CA VAL A 102 -1.11 -6.09 30.26
C VAL A 102 -2.31 -5.82 29.35
N TYR A 103 -2.59 -6.71 28.38
CA TYR A 103 -3.74 -6.56 27.50
C TYR A 103 -5.06 -6.61 28.28
N SER A 104 -5.17 -7.46 29.31
CA SER A 104 -6.38 -7.53 30.14
C SER A 104 -6.70 -6.23 30.90
N MET A 105 -5.68 -5.38 31.14
CA MET A 105 -5.85 -4.08 31.81
C MET A 105 -6.21 -2.96 30.85
N LEU A 106 -5.98 -3.13 29.54
CA LEU A 106 -6.25 -2.11 28.55
C LEU A 106 -7.73 -2.14 28.13
N PRO A 107 -8.34 -0.98 27.81
CA PRO A 107 -9.62 -0.98 27.12
C PRO A 107 -9.50 -1.72 25.79
N HIS A 108 -10.56 -2.41 25.39
CA HIS A 108 -10.61 -3.19 24.14
C HIS A 108 -11.53 -2.51 23.12
N PRO A 109 -11.20 -1.29 22.63
CA PRO A 109 -12.03 -0.63 21.64
C PRO A 109 -12.02 -1.42 20.34
N LYS A 110 -13.15 -1.43 19.62
CA LYS A 110 -13.15 -1.95 18.24
C LYS A 110 -12.36 -0.99 17.38
N ILE A 111 -11.61 -1.51 16.39
CA ILE A 111 -10.83 -0.65 15.50
C ILE A 111 -11.71 0.38 14.76
N THR A 112 -12.99 0.08 14.53
CA THR A 112 -13.97 1.04 13.97
C THR A 112 -14.33 2.16 14.93
N GLU A 113 -14.28 1.95 16.25
CA GLU A 113 -14.47 2.99 17.27
C GLU A 113 -13.26 3.94 17.31
N ILE A 114 -12.05 3.39 17.19
CA ILE A 114 -10.83 4.21 17.04
C ILE A 114 -10.92 5.05 15.76
N LEU A 115 -11.36 4.46 14.65
CA LEU A 115 -11.54 5.19 13.39
C LEU A 115 -12.63 6.27 13.48
N ASP A 116 -13.73 6.00 14.19
CA ASP A 116 -14.77 6.99 14.47
C ASP A 116 -14.21 8.16 15.29
N GLU A 117 -13.39 7.87 16.31
CA GLU A 117 -12.72 8.89 17.13
C GLU A 117 -11.74 9.73 16.31
N VAL A 118 -10.87 9.11 15.51
CA VAL A 118 -9.96 9.81 14.59
C VAL A 118 -10.75 10.67 13.59
N ASN A 119 -11.87 10.16 13.09
CA ASN A 119 -12.74 10.94 12.22
C ASN A 119 -13.36 12.14 12.94
N SER A 120 -13.64 12.06 14.24
CA SER A 120 -14.13 13.20 15.01
C SER A 120 -13.12 14.36 15.07
N TRP A 121 -11.82 14.05 15.04
CA TRP A 121 -10.76 15.06 15.08
C TRP A 121 -10.40 15.61 13.70
N THR A 122 -10.43 14.77 12.68
CA THR A 122 -9.88 15.09 11.34
C THR A 122 -10.97 15.30 10.29
N THR A 123 -12.16 14.77 10.52
CA THR A 123 -13.26 14.74 9.54
C THR A 123 -12.80 14.19 8.18
N PHE A 124 -11.87 13.23 8.17
CA PHE A 124 -11.28 12.69 6.95
C PHE A 124 -12.32 11.97 6.08
N THR A 125 -13.41 11.45 6.68
CA THR A 125 -14.45 10.72 5.94
C THR A 125 -15.21 11.59 4.93
N ARG A 126 -15.15 12.92 5.05
CA ARG A 126 -15.77 13.86 4.11
C ARG A 126 -15.26 13.71 2.67
N HIS A 127 -14.04 13.18 2.50
CA HIS A 127 -13.43 12.96 1.20
C HIS A 127 -13.99 11.73 0.46
N PHE A 128 -14.70 10.84 1.17
CA PHE A 128 -15.37 9.68 0.58
C PHE A 128 -16.79 10.05 0.19
N SER A 129 -16.90 10.83 -0.88
CA SER A 129 -18.16 11.27 -1.45
C SER A 129 -18.60 10.38 -2.61
N HIS A 130 -19.91 10.30 -2.81
CA HIS A 130 -20.50 9.53 -3.90
C HIS A 130 -20.16 10.16 -5.25
N ILE A 131 -19.72 9.34 -6.21
CA ILE A 131 -19.16 9.79 -7.49
C ILE A 131 -20.07 10.73 -8.33
N LYS A 132 -21.39 10.64 -8.20
CA LYS A 132 -22.34 11.42 -9.04
C LYS A 132 -22.78 12.76 -8.44
N ASN A 133 -22.84 12.87 -7.13
CA ASN A 133 -23.53 13.96 -6.42
C ASN A 133 -22.70 14.53 -5.27
N ASP A 134 -21.50 14.01 -5.04
CA ASP A 134 -20.55 14.48 -4.03
C ASP A 134 -21.10 14.44 -2.59
N ILE A 135 -22.10 13.60 -2.34
CA ILE A 135 -22.71 13.41 -1.01
C ILE A 135 -21.99 12.28 -0.28
N THR A 136 -21.66 12.49 1.00
CA THR A 136 -21.09 11.46 1.88
C THR A 136 -22.12 10.38 2.22
N HIS A 137 -21.66 9.15 2.45
CA HIS A 137 -22.56 8.07 2.84
C HIS A 137 -23.20 8.36 4.23
N PRO A 138 -24.51 8.18 4.42
CA PRO A 138 -25.17 8.49 5.69
C PRO A 138 -24.71 7.57 6.83
N ASP A 139 -24.39 6.31 6.50
CA ASP A 139 -23.81 5.37 7.45
C ASP A 139 -22.28 5.44 7.40
N THR A 140 -21.71 6.20 8.34
CA THR A 140 -20.25 6.36 8.48
C THR A 140 -19.57 5.06 8.95
N ARG A 141 -20.25 4.26 9.77
CA ARG A 141 -19.66 3.01 10.28
C ARG A 141 -19.51 1.97 9.18
N LEU A 142 -20.49 1.90 8.27
CA LEU A 142 -20.41 1.03 7.10
C LEU A 142 -19.28 1.48 6.16
N LEU A 143 -19.11 2.79 5.94
CA LEU A 143 -17.99 3.34 5.17
C LEU A 143 -16.63 2.99 5.80
N LEU A 144 -16.45 3.20 7.11
CA LEU A 144 -15.21 2.87 7.82
C LEU A 144 -14.92 1.36 7.79
N THR A 145 -15.96 0.53 7.85
CA THR A 145 -15.81 -0.93 7.73
C THR A 145 -15.33 -1.33 6.33
N THR A 146 -15.82 -0.67 5.28
CA THR A 146 -15.33 -0.86 3.90
C THR A 146 -13.86 -0.45 3.77
N ILE A 147 -13.47 0.71 4.33
CA ILE A 147 -12.09 1.20 4.33
C ILE A 147 -11.17 0.21 5.05
N LEU A 148 -11.58 -0.26 6.23
CA LEU A 148 -10.84 -1.23 7.02
C LEU A 148 -10.68 -2.57 6.29
N ALA A 149 -11.75 -3.08 5.69
CA ALA A 149 -11.71 -4.34 4.95
C ALA A 149 -10.71 -4.28 3.77
N ASN A 150 -10.61 -3.12 3.12
CA ASN A 150 -9.61 -2.86 2.09
C ASN A 150 -8.19 -2.77 2.69
N GLY A 151 -8.03 -2.05 3.80
CA GLY A 151 -6.71 -1.82 4.43
C GLY A 151 -6.07 -3.07 5.03
N VAL A 152 -6.85 -4.00 5.60
CA VAL A 152 -6.33 -5.24 6.22
C VAL A 152 -6.28 -6.41 5.20
N ASN A 153 -6.67 -6.19 3.95
CA ASN A 153 -6.67 -7.21 2.89
C ASN A 153 -7.43 -8.51 3.26
N ILE A 154 -8.44 -8.41 4.14
CA ILE A 154 -9.30 -9.53 4.55
C ILE A 154 -10.47 -9.75 3.57
N GLY A 155 -10.69 -8.79 2.67
CA GLY A 155 -11.77 -8.77 1.69
C GLY A 155 -13.14 -8.50 2.32
N LEU A 156 -14.08 -7.99 1.52
CA LEU A 156 -15.42 -7.59 1.97
C LEU A 156 -16.27 -8.75 2.53
N THR A 157 -15.88 -10.01 2.29
CA THR A 157 -16.63 -11.18 2.74
C THR A 157 -16.33 -11.56 4.21
N LYS A 158 -15.21 -11.09 4.77
CA LYS A 158 -14.74 -11.46 6.12
C LYS A 158 -14.80 -10.30 7.12
N SER A 159 -15.44 -9.19 6.76
CA SER A 159 -15.62 -8.03 7.63
C SER A 159 -16.64 -8.32 8.74
N PRO A 160 -16.27 -8.27 10.02
CA PRO A 160 -17.20 -8.50 11.12
C PRO A 160 -18.21 -7.34 11.25
N GLY A 161 -19.49 -7.66 11.40
CA GLY A 161 -20.54 -6.68 11.72
C GLY A 161 -21.23 -6.00 10.54
N SER A 162 -20.95 -6.42 9.30
CA SER A 162 -21.62 -5.91 8.08
C SER A 162 -21.89 -7.02 7.08
N THR A 163 -22.99 -6.91 6.32
CA THR A 163 -23.29 -7.85 5.23
C THR A 163 -22.42 -7.53 4.03
N LYS A 164 -21.86 -8.56 3.38
CA LYS A 164 -21.05 -8.44 2.15
C LYS A 164 -21.68 -7.54 1.10
N SER A 165 -22.98 -7.70 0.85
CA SER A 165 -23.73 -6.90 -0.13
C SER A 165 -23.65 -5.40 0.15
N SER A 166 -23.76 -5.00 1.43
CA SER A 166 -23.72 -3.60 1.84
C SER A 166 -22.35 -2.96 1.62
N LEU A 167 -21.27 -3.74 1.68
CA LEU A 167 -19.91 -3.25 1.40
C LEU A 167 -19.60 -3.19 -0.10
N GLU A 168 -20.09 -4.18 -0.86
CA GLU A 168 -19.99 -4.20 -2.32
C GLU A 168 -20.76 -3.03 -2.95
N ASP A 169 -21.82 -2.55 -2.29
CA ASP A 169 -22.52 -1.34 -2.71
C ASP A 169 -21.67 -0.08 -2.46
N ILE A 170 -20.96 0.06 -1.34
CA ILE A 170 -20.18 1.28 -1.05
C ILE A 170 -18.95 1.39 -1.95
N GLN A 171 -18.23 0.29 -2.14
CA GLN A 171 -16.91 0.30 -2.77
C GLN A 171 -16.86 1.02 -4.13
N PRO A 172 -17.70 0.70 -5.13
CA PRO A 172 -17.62 1.32 -6.45
C PRO A 172 -18.02 2.79 -6.47
N TRP A 173 -18.83 3.26 -5.50
CA TRP A 173 -19.38 4.61 -5.53
C TRP A 173 -18.59 5.61 -4.67
N TYR A 174 -17.92 5.14 -3.62
CA TYR A 174 -17.28 6.00 -2.61
C TYR A 174 -15.77 5.80 -2.49
N ILE A 175 -15.23 4.63 -2.85
CA ILE A 175 -13.82 4.29 -2.65
C ILE A 175 -13.05 4.45 -3.96
N ARG A 176 -12.10 5.38 -4.00
CA ARG A 176 -11.21 5.67 -5.14
C ARG A 176 -9.84 6.14 -4.67
N ASP A 177 -8.84 6.07 -5.53
CA ASP A 177 -7.48 6.51 -5.20
C ASP A 177 -7.44 8.00 -4.82
N GLU A 178 -8.23 8.85 -5.47
CA GLU A 178 -8.29 10.28 -5.14
C GLU A 178 -8.91 10.54 -3.76
N THR A 179 -9.92 9.75 -3.38
CA THR A 179 -10.56 9.86 -2.07
C THR A 179 -9.63 9.42 -0.95
N TYR A 180 -8.85 8.35 -1.18
CA TYR A 180 -7.81 7.91 -0.23
C TYR A 180 -6.68 8.92 -0.11
N SER A 181 -6.20 9.47 -1.23
CA SER A 181 -5.13 10.46 -1.23
C SER A 181 -5.54 11.72 -0.48
N ALA A 182 -6.76 12.22 -0.70
CA ALA A 182 -7.30 13.38 0.01
C ALA A 182 -7.52 13.12 1.51
N ALA A 183 -8.10 11.95 1.86
CA ALA A 183 -8.26 11.54 3.24
C ALA A 183 -6.92 11.40 3.98
N LEU A 184 -5.90 10.82 3.32
CA LEU A 184 -4.57 10.68 3.88
C LEU A 184 -3.91 12.03 4.11
N ALA A 185 -4.04 12.97 3.17
CA ALA A 185 -3.54 14.33 3.34
C ALA A 185 -4.16 15.00 4.58
N GLU A 186 -5.46 14.82 4.81
CA GLU A 186 -6.13 15.33 6.01
C GLU A 186 -5.57 14.74 7.31
N LEU A 187 -5.37 13.42 7.34
CA LEU A 187 -4.80 12.72 8.49
C LEU A 187 -3.37 13.18 8.79
N VAL A 188 -2.55 13.34 7.75
CA VAL A 188 -1.16 13.81 7.88
C VAL A 188 -1.12 15.25 8.38
N ASN A 189 -2.00 16.12 7.88
CA ASN A 189 -2.08 17.51 8.31
C ASN A 189 -2.53 17.65 9.77
N ALA A 190 -3.38 16.75 10.27
CA ALA A 190 -3.82 16.74 11.66
C ALA A 190 -2.75 16.24 12.65
N HIS A 191 -1.73 15.54 12.16
CA HIS A 191 -0.58 15.09 12.97
C HIS A 191 0.51 16.17 13.12
N GLY A 192 0.35 17.31 12.44
CA GLY A 192 1.32 18.43 12.39
C GLY A 192 1.43 19.25 13.66
#